data_AF-A0A931PR72-F1
#
_entry.id   AF-A0A931PR72-F1
#
_cell.length_a   1.000
_cell.length_b   1.000
_cell.length_c   1.000
_cell.angle_alpha   90.00
_cell.angle_beta   90.00
_cell.angle_gamma   90.00
#
_symmetry.space_group_name_H-M   'P 1'
#
loop_
_entity.id
_entity.type
_entity.pdbx_description
1 polymer ?
#
loop_
_entity_poly.entity_id
_entity_poly.type
_entity_poly.pdbx_seq_one_letter_code
_entity_poly.pdbx_strand_id
1 'polypeptide(L)'
;MKVKHQLYLLVVGLLLLIGAPLVSAGETQSFTVLVSTQADSVHFSAQAQGAQALRIEILTLNGKKIFDTGLQNERALDWPMSDSQGRAVANSIYLYIATIQTEQGSRRQVGKIVVLHSNPVLSTASVDEMTQVEPLSHNLKHCAWVRDAHGFLFVSPLECRVGIGTNNPLNLARLDVRTAKSTSGTRAIFGYATSTANEEIVGIWGKSDATNGVGVRGEVTSSVLTGNIGVHGLANVGLGVQGETSDGTGVGGFAGGSTGIGVLGHATDGTGDNAGVYARSNSAGGAALKAENTSGNANANVILGCSGFFCSNIVFRVRNNGNVTADGTFTGGGADYADMLTVAGKKSDYEPGDVLVIGPDGKLTKSAQPYSTALAGVYSTQPAFVGDTQGASEQSKAAADNRVPLALVGMVPVKVTAENGAIRPGDLLTTSSLPGYAMRATEPKVGTVLGKALESLESGTGVIKVLITLR
;
A
#
# COMPACT_ATOMS: atom_id res chain seq x y z
N MET A 1 -54.08 48.61 21.38
CA MET A 1 -54.32 49.89 20.66
C MET A 1 -53.73 49.72 19.26
N LYS A 2 -54.50 49.62 18.15
CA LYS A 2 -55.14 50.69 17.32
C LYS A 2 -54.14 51.85 17.05
N VAL A 3 -53.87 52.38 15.84
CA VAL A 3 -54.67 52.54 14.60
C VAL A 3 -53.85 53.24 13.45
N LYS A 4 -54.16 52.91 12.15
CA LYS A 4 -54.14 53.69 10.83
C LYS A 4 -52.90 54.48 10.34
N HIS A 5 -52.74 54.95 9.08
CA HIS A 5 -53.00 54.59 7.65
C HIS A 5 -52.71 55.86 6.77
N GLN A 6 -52.34 55.69 5.48
CA GLN A 6 -52.33 56.64 4.32
C GLN A 6 -51.28 57.79 4.24
N LEU A 7 -50.84 58.37 3.10
CA LEU A 7 -50.75 58.16 1.61
C LEU A 7 -50.19 59.50 1.02
N TYR A 8 -49.43 59.58 -0.10
CA TYR A 8 -49.33 60.69 -1.12
C TYR A 8 -48.21 60.36 -2.18
N LEU A 9 -48.50 60.10 -3.49
CA LEU A 9 -48.38 60.94 -4.74
C LEU A 9 -46.97 61.50 -5.09
N LEU A 10 -46.45 61.73 -6.33
CA LEU A 10 -46.76 61.48 -7.77
C LEU A 10 -45.60 62.09 -8.66
N VAL A 11 -45.12 61.40 -9.72
CA VAL A 11 -44.55 61.81 -11.08
C VAL A 11 -43.39 62.87 -11.18
N VAL A 12 -42.33 62.74 -12.02
CA VAL A 12 -42.17 63.14 -13.46
C VAL A 12 -40.78 62.70 -14.00
N GLY A 13 -40.69 62.26 -15.28
CA GLY A 13 -39.47 62.38 -16.11
C GLY A 13 -39.37 61.44 -17.33
N LEU A 14 -39.91 61.83 -18.50
CA LEU A 14 -39.78 61.14 -19.81
C LEU A 14 -39.46 62.18 -20.91
N LEU A 15 -38.51 61.90 -21.81
CA LEU A 15 -38.39 62.54 -23.13
C LEU A 15 -37.73 61.61 -24.18
N LEU A 16 -38.25 61.69 -25.41
CA LEU A 16 -38.08 60.81 -26.58
C LEU A 16 -36.79 61.00 -27.41
N LEU A 17 -36.43 59.98 -28.21
CA LEU A 17 -35.83 60.13 -29.55
C LEU A 17 -36.11 58.93 -30.50
N ILE A 18 -37.01 59.18 -31.47
CA ILE A 18 -37.03 58.93 -32.94
C ILE A 18 -36.40 57.63 -33.53
N GLY A 19 -37.16 56.96 -34.41
CA GLY A 19 -36.79 55.73 -35.12
C GLY A 19 -36.17 55.87 -36.52
N ALA A 20 -35.75 54.71 -37.06
CA ALA A 20 -35.29 54.44 -38.43
C ALA A 20 -35.67 52.97 -38.82
N PRO A 21 -35.79 52.63 -40.12
CA PRO A 21 -36.69 51.57 -40.60
C PRO A 21 -36.11 50.15 -40.59
N LEU A 22 -37.02 49.16 -40.64
CA LEU A 22 -36.75 47.74 -40.84
C LEU A 22 -35.86 47.50 -42.07
N VAL A 23 -34.75 46.79 -41.87
CA VAL A 23 -34.05 46.02 -42.91
C VAL A 23 -34.40 44.56 -42.65
N SER A 24 -35.02 43.90 -43.64
CA SER A 24 -35.22 42.45 -43.58
C SER A 24 -33.85 41.78 -43.56
N ALA A 25 -33.52 41.07 -42.48
CA ALA A 25 -32.49 40.05 -42.55
C ALA A 25 -32.95 39.03 -43.61
N GLY A 26 -32.25 38.98 -44.75
CA GLY A 26 -32.46 37.91 -45.71
C GLY A 26 -32.17 36.59 -45.00
N GLU A 27 -33.16 35.70 -44.93
CA GLU A 27 -32.94 34.32 -44.52
C GLU A 27 -31.81 33.75 -45.39
N THR A 28 -30.71 33.35 -44.75
CA THR A 28 -29.70 32.51 -45.39
C THR A 28 -30.36 31.15 -45.66
N GLN A 29 -31.03 31.01 -46.80
CA GLN A 29 -31.67 29.76 -47.19
C GLN A 29 -30.60 28.67 -47.31
N SER A 30 -30.70 27.64 -46.48
CA SER A 30 -29.76 26.53 -46.48
C SER A 30 -29.87 25.72 -47.79
N PHE A 31 -28.77 25.58 -48.53
CA PHE A 31 -28.70 24.77 -49.75
C PHE A 31 -28.21 23.35 -49.40
N THR A 32 -29.13 22.48 -48.97
CA THR A 32 -28.80 21.10 -48.58
C THR A 32 -29.36 20.10 -49.58
N VAL A 33 -28.59 19.07 -49.90
CA VAL A 33 -29.06 17.84 -50.53
C VAL A 33 -29.29 16.82 -49.42
N LEU A 34 -30.55 16.44 -49.21
CA LEU A 34 -30.88 15.26 -48.40
C LEU A 34 -30.50 14.02 -49.18
N VAL A 35 -29.82 13.11 -48.51
CA VAL A 35 -29.49 11.81 -49.08
C VAL A 35 -30.20 10.77 -48.23
N SER A 36 -30.94 9.87 -48.86
CA SER A 36 -31.62 8.75 -48.22
C SER A 36 -31.33 7.45 -48.97
N THR A 37 -31.43 6.33 -48.29
CA THR A 37 -31.17 5.01 -48.88
C THR A 37 -32.46 4.26 -49.12
N GLN A 38 -32.55 3.62 -50.28
CA GLN A 38 -33.63 2.71 -50.65
C GLN A 38 -33.05 1.29 -50.81
N ALA A 39 -33.92 0.31 -51.10
CA ALA A 39 -33.51 -1.10 -51.17
C ALA A 39 -32.40 -1.36 -52.22
N ASP A 40 -32.43 -0.62 -53.35
CA ASP A 40 -31.55 -0.81 -54.51
C ASP A 40 -30.98 0.51 -55.07
N SER A 41 -31.20 1.64 -54.39
CA SER A 41 -30.69 2.94 -54.83
C SER A 41 -30.36 3.87 -53.66
N VAL A 42 -29.63 4.94 -53.98
CA VAL A 42 -29.43 6.08 -53.07
C VAL A 42 -30.11 7.29 -53.68
N HIS A 43 -31.06 7.85 -52.93
CA HIS A 43 -31.88 8.98 -53.34
C HIS A 43 -31.28 10.29 -52.86
N PHE A 44 -31.12 11.24 -53.77
CA PHE A 44 -30.63 12.58 -53.48
C PHE A 44 -31.73 13.58 -53.78
N SER A 45 -32.08 14.44 -52.83
CA SER A 45 -33.13 15.46 -52.97
C SER A 45 -32.61 16.83 -52.56
N ALA A 46 -32.63 17.79 -53.49
CA ALA A 46 -32.26 19.17 -53.22
C ALA A 46 -33.37 19.89 -52.43
N GLN A 47 -33.04 20.37 -51.22
CA GLN A 47 -33.96 21.10 -50.33
C GLN A 47 -33.82 22.64 -50.45
N ALA A 48 -33.29 23.14 -51.58
CA ALA A 48 -33.12 24.57 -51.82
C ALA A 48 -34.32 25.16 -52.57
N GLN A 49 -34.91 26.25 -52.05
CA GLN A 49 -35.84 27.07 -52.83
C GLN A 49 -35.10 27.63 -54.06
N GLY A 50 -35.68 27.44 -55.25
CA GLY A 50 -35.06 27.86 -56.51
C GLY A 50 -34.06 26.88 -57.13
N ALA A 51 -33.94 25.64 -56.64
CA ALA A 51 -33.21 24.59 -57.35
C ALA A 51 -33.85 24.30 -58.72
N GLN A 52 -33.09 24.51 -59.79
CA GLN A 52 -33.51 24.27 -61.17
C GLN A 52 -32.97 22.95 -61.73
N ALA A 53 -31.77 22.55 -61.27
CA ALA A 53 -31.15 21.30 -61.71
C ALA A 53 -30.25 20.69 -60.63
N LEU A 54 -30.06 19.37 -60.70
CA LEU A 54 -29.22 18.57 -59.82
C LEU A 54 -28.25 17.72 -60.65
N ARG A 55 -27.01 17.57 -60.18
CA ARG A 55 -26.02 16.63 -60.72
C ARG A 55 -25.39 15.84 -59.59
N ILE A 56 -25.35 14.52 -59.73
CA ILE A 56 -24.69 13.62 -58.78
C ILE A 56 -23.49 12.97 -59.46
N GLU A 57 -22.30 13.21 -58.91
CA GLU A 57 -21.07 12.48 -59.27
C GLU A 57 -20.72 11.52 -58.14
N ILE A 58 -20.39 10.28 -58.48
CA ILE A 58 -19.92 9.28 -57.53
C ILE A 58 -18.47 8.91 -57.85
N LEU A 59 -17.62 8.92 -56.83
CA LEU A 59 -16.20 8.67 -56.93
C LEU A 59 -15.78 7.58 -55.94
N THR A 60 -14.76 6.82 -56.29
CA THR A 60 -14.03 5.97 -55.33
C THR A 60 -13.29 6.84 -54.30
N LEU A 61 -12.89 6.27 -53.15
CA LEU A 61 -12.06 6.95 -52.15
C LEU A 61 -10.75 7.54 -52.71
N ASN A 62 -10.22 6.96 -53.80
CA ASN A 62 -9.01 7.46 -54.47
C ASN A 62 -9.30 8.59 -55.47
N GLY A 63 -10.52 9.15 -55.48
CA GLY A 63 -10.92 10.27 -56.35
C GLY A 63 -11.25 9.88 -57.79
N LYS A 64 -11.25 8.58 -58.15
CA LYS A 64 -11.69 8.14 -59.49
C LYS A 64 -13.22 8.21 -59.60
N LYS A 65 -13.74 9.02 -60.52
CA LYS A 65 -15.18 9.09 -60.85
C LYS A 65 -15.66 7.81 -61.54
N ILE A 66 -16.79 7.29 -61.09
CA ILE A 66 -17.39 6.04 -61.56
C ILE A 66 -18.84 6.20 -62.04
N PHE A 67 -19.53 7.26 -61.60
CA PHE A 67 -20.89 7.57 -62.04
C PHE A 67 -21.07 9.09 -62.07
N ASP A 68 -21.88 9.58 -63.01
CA ASP A 68 -22.16 10.99 -63.22
C ASP A 68 -23.49 11.13 -63.93
N THR A 69 -24.48 11.74 -63.27
CA THR A 69 -25.79 11.95 -63.90
C THR A 69 -25.74 13.02 -64.98
N GLY A 70 -24.70 13.85 -65.04
CA GLY A 70 -24.78 15.16 -65.68
C GLY A 70 -25.75 16.10 -64.95
N LEU A 71 -25.88 17.33 -65.44
CA LEU A 71 -26.84 18.28 -64.89
C LEU A 71 -28.25 17.95 -65.42
N GLN A 72 -29.13 17.52 -64.52
CA GLN A 72 -30.51 17.14 -64.83
C GLN A 72 -31.48 18.19 -64.30
N ASN A 73 -32.49 18.56 -65.08
CA ASN A 73 -33.53 19.53 -64.69
C ASN A 73 -34.54 18.92 -63.71
N GLU A 74 -34.05 18.23 -62.69
CA GLU A 74 -34.80 17.52 -61.67
C GLU A 74 -34.30 17.95 -60.29
N ARG A 75 -35.18 17.90 -59.29
CA ARG A 75 -34.83 18.23 -57.90
C ARG A 75 -34.43 17.03 -57.07
N ALA A 76 -34.63 15.83 -57.59
CA ALA A 76 -34.20 14.61 -56.96
C ALA A 76 -33.68 13.63 -58.02
N LEU A 77 -32.64 12.88 -57.66
CA LEU A 77 -32.00 11.89 -58.53
C LEU A 77 -31.65 10.65 -57.73
N ASP A 78 -31.75 9.49 -58.37
CA ASP A 78 -31.37 8.21 -57.78
C ASP A 78 -30.07 7.70 -58.39
N TRP A 79 -29.14 7.29 -57.53
CA TRP A 79 -28.00 6.50 -57.96
C TRP A 79 -28.31 5.01 -57.75
N PRO A 80 -28.39 4.18 -58.82
CA PRO A 80 -28.76 2.77 -58.74
C PRO A 80 -27.63 1.86 -58.21
N MET A 81 -26.64 2.44 -57.50
CA MET A 81 -25.45 1.73 -57.02
C MET A 81 -24.69 0.98 -58.14
N SER A 82 -24.68 1.55 -59.34
CA SER A 82 -23.92 1.04 -60.48
C SER A 82 -22.93 2.07 -61.02
N ASP A 83 -21.89 1.62 -61.70
CA ASP A 83 -21.02 2.49 -62.49
C ASP A 83 -21.73 3.00 -63.75
N SER A 84 -21.07 3.88 -64.50
CA SER A 84 -21.58 4.44 -65.77
C SER A 84 -21.82 3.41 -66.88
N GLN A 85 -21.38 2.16 -66.70
CA GLN A 85 -21.64 1.05 -67.61
C GLN A 85 -22.76 0.13 -67.11
N GLY A 86 -23.45 0.51 -66.03
CA GLY A 86 -24.56 -0.26 -65.44
C GLY A 86 -24.10 -1.46 -64.60
N ARG A 87 -22.80 -1.58 -64.29
CA ARG A 87 -22.30 -2.67 -63.44
C ARG A 87 -22.42 -2.28 -61.97
N ALA A 88 -22.95 -3.19 -61.16
CA ALA A 88 -23.04 -2.99 -59.72
C ALA A 88 -21.66 -2.65 -59.11
N VAL A 89 -21.64 -1.68 -58.20
CA VAL A 89 -20.40 -1.28 -57.53
C VAL A 89 -20.06 -2.25 -56.39
N ALA A 90 -18.77 -2.41 -56.11
CA ALA A 90 -18.30 -3.29 -55.04
C ALA A 90 -18.67 -2.74 -53.64
N ASN A 91 -18.62 -3.60 -52.62
CA ASN A 91 -18.73 -3.16 -51.23
C ASN A 91 -17.56 -2.22 -50.90
N SER A 92 -17.85 -0.93 -50.71
CA SER A 92 -16.82 0.08 -50.45
C SER A 92 -17.46 1.40 -49.97
N ILE A 93 -16.60 2.35 -49.64
CA ILE A 93 -16.98 3.74 -49.42
C ILE A 93 -16.83 4.50 -50.74
N TYR A 94 -17.88 5.22 -51.09
CA TYR A 94 -17.92 6.11 -52.24
C TYR A 94 -18.09 7.54 -51.76
N LEU A 95 -17.46 8.47 -52.46
CA LEU A 95 -17.69 9.90 -52.30
C LEU A 95 -18.77 10.31 -53.29
N TYR A 96 -19.73 11.12 -52.86
CA TYR A 96 -20.63 11.80 -53.78
C TYR A 96 -20.34 13.29 -53.81
N ILE A 97 -20.52 13.90 -54.98
CA ILE A 97 -20.57 15.35 -55.15
C ILE A 97 -21.94 15.65 -55.75
N ALA A 98 -22.80 16.29 -54.96
CA ALA A 98 -24.09 16.77 -55.41
C ALA A 98 -23.98 18.25 -55.76
N THR A 99 -24.16 18.60 -57.03
CA THR A 99 -24.17 19.98 -57.51
C THR A 99 -25.61 20.43 -57.74
N ILE A 100 -26.05 21.45 -57.02
CA ILE A 100 -27.35 22.12 -57.23
C ILE A 100 -27.11 23.35 -58.10
N GLN A 101 -27.88 23.53 -59.16
CA GLN A 101 -27.95 24.76 -59.94
C GLN A 101 -29.17 25.59 -59.52
N THR A 102 -28.95 26.86 -59.19
CA THR A 102 -30.01 27.84 -58.96
C THR A 102 -29.83 29.08 -59.84
N GLU A 103 -30.80 29.98 -59.84
CA GLU A 103 -30.70 31.29 -60.51
C GLU A 103 -29.53 32.15 -59.99
N GLN A 104 -29.08 31.89 -58.75
CA GLN A 104 -27.97 32.60 -58.10
C GLN A 104 -26.60 31.92 -58.30
N GLY A 105 -26.55 30.79 -59.03
CA GLY A 105 -25.33 30.05 -59.36
C GLY A 105 -25.31 28.59 -58.88
N SER A 106 -24.20 27.89 -59.12
CA SER A 106 -24.03 26.50 -58.67
C SER A 106 -23.54 26.42 -57.23
N ARG A 107 -24.02 25.43 -56.49
CA ARG A 107 -23.51 25.03 -55.17
C ARG A 107 -23.19 23.53 -55.17
N ARG A 108 -22.18 23.12 -54.40
CA ARG A 108 -21.76 21.71 -54.30
C ARG A 108 -21.79 21.25 -52.85
N GLN A 109 -22.32 20.05 -52.63
CA GLN A 109 -22.24 19.31 -51.38
C GLN A 109 -21.45 18.02 -51.64
N VAL A 110 -20.48 17.73 -50.78
CA VAL A 110 -19.71 16.48 -50.84
C VAL A 110 -20.05 15.64 -49.62
N GLY A 111 -20.22 14.33 -49.81
CA GLY A 111 -20.43 13.41 -48.69
C GLY A 111 -19.97 12.00 -49.01
N LYS A 112 -20.24 11.07 -48.10
CA LYS A 112 -19.82 9.67 -48.20
C LYS A 112 -21.03 8.75 -48.18
N ILE A 113 -20.96 7.70 -48.98
CA ILE A 113 -21.95 6.62 -49.05
C ILE A 113 -21.21 5.30 -48.84
N VAL A 114 -21.73 4.48 -47.95
CA VAL A 114 -21.23 3.11 -47.78
C VAL A 114 -22.19 2.17 -48.50
N VAL A 115 -21.66 1.47 -49.51
CA VAL A 115 -22.41 0.42 -50.20
C VAL A 115 -22.01 -0.92 -49.60
N LEU A 116 -22.98 -1.62 -49.02
CA LEU A 116 -22.89 -3.01 -48.59
C LEU A 116 -24.03 -3.76 -49.29
N HIS A 117 -23.75 -4.87 -49.96
CA HIS A 117 -24.76 -5.61 -50.70
C HIS A 117 -26.01 -5.84 -49.84
N SER A 118 -27.16 -5.42 -50.38
CA SER A 118 -28.53 -5.46 -49.84
C SER A 118 -28.96 -4.42 -48.78
N ASN A 119 -28.14 -3.42 -48.38
CA ASN A 119 -28.62 -2.23 -47.63
C ASN A 119 -27.59 -1.09 -47.64
N PRO A 120 -27.83 0.07 -48.28
CA PRO A 120 -26.92 1.21 -48.17
C PRO A 120 -27.11 1.93 -46.82
N VAL A 121 -26.01 2.32 -46.18
CA VAL A 121 -26.00 3.05 -44.90
C VAL A 121 -25.34 4.41 -45.10
N LEU A 122 -26.00 5.48 -44.66
CA LEU A 122 -25.49 6.84 -44.75
C LEU A 122 -24.68 7.22 -43.51
N SER A 123 -23.52 7.84 -43.73
CA SER A 123 -22.85 8.64 -42.70
C SER A 123 -22.74 10.07 -43.21
N THR A 124 -23.48 11.00 -42.61
CA THR A 124 -23.37 12.43 -42.93
C THR A 124 -22.27 13.06 -42.07
N ALA A 125 -21.41 13.85 -42.71
CA ALA A 125 -20.56 14.83 -42.06
C ALA A 125 -20.87 16.17 -42.72
N SER A 126 -21.34 17.16 -41.97
CA SER A 126 -21.42 18.54 -42.43
C SER A 126 -20.03 19.17 -42.35
N VAL A 127 -19.59 19.82 -43.42
CA VAL A 127 -18.37 20.63 -43.43
C VAL A 127 -18.75 22.02 -43.92
N ASP A 128 -18.72 22.98 -43.00
CA ASP A 128 -18.58 24.39 -43.35
C ASP A 128 -17.11 24.69 -43.69
N GLU A 129 -16.94 25.42 -44.79
CA GLU A 129 -15.77 26.16 -45.27
C GLU A 129 -14.39 25.48 -45.29
N MET A 130 -13.94 25.09 -46.49
CA MET A 130 -12.52 25.20 -46.88
C MET A 130 -12.39 25.58 -48.36
N THR A 131 -11.87 26.77 -48.59
CA THR A 131 -11.39 27.30 -49.87
C THR A 131 -10.00 26.76 -50.21
N GLN A 132 -9.78 26.56 -51.52
CA GLN A 132 -8.53 26.28 -52.24
C GLN A 132 -7.76 24.98 -51.94
N VAL A 133 -7.69 24.14 -52.98
CA VAL A 133 -6.85 22.95 -53.08
C VAL A 133 -5.56 23.34 -53.80
N GLU A 134 -4.42 23.27 -53.09
CA GLU A 134 -3.07 23.19 -53.68
C GLU A 134 -2.55 21.75 -53.54
N PRO A 135 -1.67 21.27 -54.45
CA PRO A 135 -1.33 19.87 -54.58
C PRO A 135 -0.40 19.37 -53.46
N LEU A 136 -0.73 18.18 -52.94
CA LEU A 136 -0.01 17.43 -51.91
C LEU A 136 1.50 17.34 -52.15
N SER A 137 2.28 17.98 -51.28
CA SER A 137 3.68 17.61 -51.06
C SER A 137 4.03 17.73 -49.57
N HIS A 138 4.84 16.77 -49.11
CA HIS A 138 5.48 16.60 -47.80
C HIS A 138 4.89 15.62 -46.76
N ASN A 139 5.66 14.54 -46.59
CA ASN A 139 5.95 13.81 -45.35
C ASN A 139 4.77 13.18 -44.60
N LEU A 140 4.36 12.01 -45.06
CA LEU A 140 3.53 11.09 -44.28
C LEU A 140 4.36 10.44 -43.15
N LYS A 141 4.45 11.11 -41.99
CA LYS A 141 4.60 10.41 -40.71
C LYS A 141 3.22 9.91 -40.30
N HIS A 142 2.84 8.69 -40.68
CA HIS A 142 1.52 8.16 -40.35
C HIS A 142 1.57 7.16 -39.19
N CYS A 143 1.04 7.56 -38.04
CA CYS A 143 0.31 6.63 -37.17
C CYS A 143 -1.14 6.59 -37.69
N ALA A 144 -1.68 5.42 -38.05
CA ALA A 144 -3.04 5.30 -38.61
C ALA A 144 -3.83 4.18 -37.92
N TRP A 145 -5.00 4.51 -37.35
CA TRP A 145 -6.01 3.51 -36.97
C TRP A 145 -7.43 3.98 -37.33
N VAL A 146 -8.16 3.03 -37.92
CA VAL A 146 -9.48 3.15 -38.58
C VAL A 146 -10.61 3.02 -37.54
N ARG A 147 -11.70 3.77 -37.71
CA ARG A 147 -12.92 3.64 -36.89
C ARG A 147 -14.06 3.09 -37.74
N ASP A 148 -14.73 2.05 -37.25
CA ASP A 148 -16.03 1.60 -37.77
C ASP A 148 -17.19 2.13 -36.90
N ALA A 149 -18.41 1.78 -37.29
CA ALA A 149 -19.65 2.22 -36.65
C ALA A 149 -19.87 1.69 -35.21
N HIS A 150 -18.92 0.94 -34.61
CA HIS A 150 -19.12 0.25 -33.33
C HIS A 150 -18.12 0.59 -32.21
N GLY A 151 -17.22 1.57 -32.41
CA GLY A 151 -16.51 2.23 -31.30
C GLY A 151 -15.14 1.64 -30.89
N PHE A 152 -14.17 2.58 -30.80
CA PHE A 152 -12.81 2.53 -30.23
C PHE A 152 -11.64 2.08 -31.12
N LEU A 153 -10.84 3.07 -31.58
CA LEU A 153 -9.37 3.15 -31.46
C LEU A 153 -8.88 4.51 -32.00
N PHE A 154 -8.11 5.30 -31.24
CA PHE A 154 -7.44 6.52 -31.75
C PHE A 154 -5.95 6.43 -31.53
N VAL A 155 -5.16 6.87 -32.52
CA VAL A 155 -3.71 7.02 -32.39
C VAL A 155 -3.27 8.42 -32.79
N SER A 156 -2.51 9.09 -31.91
CA SER A 156 -1.99 10.43 -32.22
C SER A 156 -0.88 10.36 -33.28
N PRO A 157 -0.87 11.22 -34.30
CA PRO A 157 0.16 11.22 -35.35
C PRO A 157 1.57 11.61 -34.87
N LEU A 158 1.69 12.15 -33.65
CA LEU A 158 2.96 12.62 -33.09
C LEU A 158 3.61 11.59 -32.15
N GLU A 159 2.86 10.65 -31.56
CA GLU A 159 3.39 9.75 -30.51
C GLU A 159 2.85 8.30 -30.56
N CYS A 160 2.04 7.93 -31.56
CA CYS A 160 1.58 6.55 -31.75
C CYS A 160 0.90 5.87 -30.52
N ARG A 161 0.19 6.63 -29.65
CA ARG A 161 -0.53 6.10 -28.48
C ARG A 161 -1.98 5.71 -28.78
N VAL A 162 -2.40 4.49 -28.40
CA VAL A 162 -3.77 3.96 -28.53
C VAL A 162 -4.59 4.17 -27.26
N GLY A 163 -5.78 4.79 -27.34
CA GLY A 163 -6.75 4.87 -26.24
C GLY A 163 -7.90 3.86 -26.38
N ILE A 164 -8.07 2.95 -25.42
CA ILE A 164 -9.20 2.01 -25.30
C ILE A 164 -9.91 2.29 -23.97
N GLY A 165 -11.13 2.83 -24.03
CA GLY A 165 -11.87 3.20 -22.82
C GLY A 165 -13.31 3.53 -23.13
N THR A 166 -14.24 2.79 -22.53
CA THR A 166 -15.68 2.89 -22.77
C THR A 166 -16.38 3.91 -21.89
N ASN A 167 -17.43 4.54 -22.39
CA ASN A 167 -18.27 5.50 -21.65
C ASN A 167 -19.74 5.07 -21.48
N ASN A 168 -20.16 3.89 -21.99
CA ASN A 168 -21.23 3.02 -21.44
C ASN A 168 -21.45 1.73 -22.30
N PRO A 169 -20.93 0.55 -21.89
CA PRO A 169 -21.16 -0.76 -22.50
C PRO A 169 -21.98 -1.65 -21.54
N LEU A 170 -23.26 -1.84 -21.82
CA LEU A 170 -24.31 -2.22 -20.87
C LEU A 170 -24.13 -3.58 -20.13
N ASN A 171 -23.23 -3.61 -19.14
CA ASN A 171 -22.87 -4.70 -18.24
C ASN A 171 -21.85 -5.69 -18.83
N LEU A 172 -20.55 -5.46 -18.55
CA LEU A 172 -19.38 -6.34 -18.82
C LEU A 172 -18.41 -5.89 -19.95
N ALA A 173 -18.13 -4.60 -20.14
CA ALA A 173 -16.94 -4.28 -20.94
C ALA A 173 -15.68 -4.78 -20.24
N ARG A 174 -15.01 -5.72 -20.89
CA ARG A 174 -13.71 -6.25 -20.52
C ARG A 174 -12.78 -6.08 -21.71
N LEU A 175 -11.57 -5.59 -21.47
CA LEU A 175 -10.45 -5.80 -22.37
C LEU A 175 -9.80 -7.12 -21.96
N ASP A 176 -10.00 -8.17 -22.76
CA ASP A 176 -9.40 -9.49 -22.52
C ASP A 176 -8.20 -9.67 -23.47
N VAL A 177 -7.00 -9.74 -22.91
CA VAL A 177 -5.76 -9.93 -23.66
C VAL A 177 -5.26 -11.35 -23.42
N ARG A 178 -5.38 -12.20 -24.45
CA ARG A 178 -4.97 -13.61 -24.39
C ARG A 178 -3.85 -13.90 -25.38
N THR A 179 -2.95 -14.77 -24.99
CA THR A 179 -1.90 -15.31 -25.87
C THR A 179 -2.23 -16.75 -26.24
N ALA A 180 -1.74 -17.21 -27.39
CA ALA A 180 -1.86 -18.62 -27.76
C ALA A 180 -1.03 -19.48 -26.79
N LYS A 181 -1.46 -20.74 -26.59
CA LYS A 181 -0.67 -21.72 -25.84
C LYS A 181 0.68 -21.91 -26.55
N SER A 182 1.77 -21.66 -25.83
CA SER A 182 3.13 -21.74 -26.37
C SER A 182 4.01 -22.63 -25.50
N THR A 183 4.97 -23.32 -26.12
CA THR A 183 6.07 -24.04 -25.44
C THR A 183 7.29 -23.14 -25.20
N SER A 184 7.21 -21.87 -25.61
CA SER A 184 8.24 -20.84 -25.43
C SER A 184 7.69 -19.63 -24.67
N GLY A 185 8.58 -18.84 -24.07
CA GLY A 185 8.22 -17.67 -23.27
C GLY A 185 7.37 -16.67 -24.05
N THR A 186 6.21 -16.31 -23.51
CA THR A 186 5.25 -15.38 -24.14
C THR A 186 4.82 -14.33 -23.11
N ARG A 187 4.56 -13.09 -23.54
CA ARG A 187 4.05 -11.99 -22.71
C ARG A 187 2.73 -11.49 -23.29
N ALA A 188 1.68 -11.44 -22.47
CA ALA A 188 0.39 -10.90 -22.89
C ALA A 188 0.37 -9.36 -22.83
N ILE A 189 0.88 -8.79 -21.74
CA ILE A 189 0.95 -7.35 -21.51
C ILE A 189 2.37 -7.00 -21.10
N PHE A 190 2.92 -5.93 -21.69
CA PHE A 190 4.21 -5.36 -21.34
C PHE A 190 4.09 -3.84 -21.27
N GLY A 191 4.21 -3.29 -20.06
CA GLY A 191 4.27 -1.84 -19.84
C GLY A 191 5.71 -1.39 -19.66
N TYR A 192 6.09 -0.33 -20.37
CA TYR A 192 7.42 0.26 -20.29
C TYR A 192 7.25 1.78 -20.28
N ALA A 193 7.83 2.41 -19.27
CA ALA A 193 7.82 3.85 -19.13
C ALA A 193 9.21 4.31 -18.70
N THR A 194 9.68 5.40 -19.31
CA THR A 194 10.97 6.03 -19.03
C THR A 194 10.81 7.53 -19.04
N SER A 195 11.52 8.22 -18.17
CA SER A 195 11.57 9.67 -18.17
C SER A 195 12.95 10.17 -17.78
N THR A 196 13.29 11.36 -18.26
CA THR A 196 14.44 12.14 -17.78
C THR A 196 14.03 13.16 -16.71
N ALA A 197 12.73 13.27 -16.40
CA ALA A 197 12.20 14.16 -15.38
C ALA A 197 12.14 13.47 -14.00
N ASN A 198 12.25 14.26 -12.93
CA ASN A 198 12.14 13.80 -11.54
C ASN A 198 10.68 13.65 -11.09
N GLU A 199 9.85 12.97 -11.88
CA GLU A 199 8.43 12.74 -11.58
C GLU A 199 8.14 11.24 -11.38
N GLU A 200 6.95 10.92 -10.85
CA GLU A 200 6.50 9.53 -10.74
C GLU A 200 6.22 8.95 -12.14
N ILE A 201 6.94 7.90 -12.51
CA ILE A 201 6.81 7.25 -13.81
C ILE A 201 6.25 5.84 -13.63
N VAL A 202 5.05 5.62 -14.14
CA VAL A 202 4.34 4.35 -14.00
C VAL A 202 4.27 3.60 -15.32
N GLY A 203 4.77 2.36 -15.33
CA GLY A 203 4.64 1.47 -16.49
C GLY A 203 3.24 0.88 -16.63
N ILE A 204 2.65 0.37 -15.54
CA ILE A 204 1.30 -0.18 -15.47
C ILE A 204 0.66 0.25 -14.14
N TRP A 205 -0.56 0.80 -14.19
CA TRP A 205 -1.34 1.18 -13.01
C TRP A 205 -2.66 0.40 -12.96
N GLY A 206 -2.85 -0.43 -11.92
CA GLY A 206 -4.11 -1.12 -11.66
C GLY A 206 -4.81 -0.52 -10.44
N LYS A 207 -6.02 0.01 -10.63
CA LYS A 207 -6.81 0.65 -9.58
C LYS A 207 -8.24 0.11 -9.55
N SER A 208 -8.77 -0.08 -8.35
CA SER A 208 -10.18 -0.38 -8.13
C SER A 208 -10.71 0.51 -7.01
N ASP A 209 -11.80 1.22 -7.28
CA ASP A 209 -12.51 2.05 -6.29
C ASP A 209 -13.67 1.28 -5.62
N ALA A 210 -13.77 -0.03 -5.86
CA ALA A 210 -14.81 -0.86 -5.28
C ALA A 210 -14.50 -1.21 -3.81
N THR A 211 -15.53 -1.33 -2.98
CA THR A 211 -15.42 -1.73 -1.55
C THR A 211 -14.76 -3.10 -1.34
N ASN A 212 -14.88 -3.99 -2.33
CA ASN A 212 -14.17 -5.27 -2.39
C ASN A 212 -13.41 -5.38 -3.72
N GLY A 213 -12.66 -4.32 -4.04
CA GLY A 213 -11.94 -4.17 -5.28
C GLY A 213 -10.61 -4.90 -5.29
N VAL A 214 -10.21 -5.39 -6.47
CA VAL A 214 -8.86 -5.88 -6.72
C VAL A 214 -8.25 -5.03 -7.82
N GLY A 215 -7.19 -4.28 -7.51
CA GLY A 215 -6.49 -3.46 -8.49
C GLY A 215 -5.69 -4.33 -9.48
N VAL A 216 -4.89 -5.27 -8.95
CA VAL A 216 -4.09 -6.22 -9.73
C VAL A 216 -4.16 -7.60 -9.06
N ARG A 217 -4.38 -8.66 -9.86
CA ARG A 217 -4.35 -10.05 -9.41
C ARG A 217 -3.40 -10.87 -10.28
N GLY A 218 -2.35 -11.40 -9.67
CA GLY A 218 -1.48 -12.41 -10.28
C GLY A 218 -1.92 -13.81 -9.86
N GLU A 219 -2.15 -14.71 -10.80
CA GLU A 219 -2.59 -16.08 -10.52
C GLU A 219 -1.82 -17.07 -11.41
N VAL A 220 -1.30 -18.13 -10.79
CA VAL A 220 -0.69 -19.27 -11.49
C VAL A 220 -1.40 -20.53 -11.04
N THR A 221 -2.04 -21.23 -11.98
CA THR A 221 -2.82 -22.45 -11.72
C THR A 221 -2.04 -23.74 -11.97
N SER A 222 -0.80 -23.64 -12.46
CA SER A 222 0.06 -24.80 -12.69
C SER A 222 0.39 -25.52 -11.37
N SER A 223 0.17 -26.83 -11.35
CA SER A 223 0.52 -27.71 -10.23
C SER A 223 1.93 -28.27 -10.31
N VAL A 224 2.71 -27.92 -11.33
CA VAL A 224 4.10 -28.35 -11.50
C VAL A 224 5.02 -27.44 -10.68
N LEU A 225 5.88 -28.02 -9.83
CA LEU A 225 6.83 -27.34 -8.94
C LEU A 225 8.01 -26.69 -9.67
N THR A 226 7.74 -25.83 -10.65
CA THR A 226 8.77 -25.14 -11.44
C THR A 226 8.65 -23.63 -11.28
N GLY A 227 9.11 -23.10 -10.15
CA GLY A 227 9.34 -21.65 -9.98
C GLY A 227 8.16 -20.75 -10.33
N ASN A 228 6.92 -21.21 -10.10
CA ASN A 228 5.72 -20.44 -10.42
C ASN A 228 5.68 -19.18 -9.56
N ILE A 229 5.55 -18.02 -10.20
CA ILE A 229 5.47 -16.73 -9.52
C ILE A 229 4.19 -16.01 -9.96
N GLY A 230 3.30 -15.72 -9.02
CA GLY A 230 2.09 -14.92 -9.27
C GLY A 230 2.42 -13.45 -9.50
N VAL A 231 3.28 -12.88 -8.65
CA VAL A 231 3.75 -11.49 -8.72
C VAL A 231 5.25 -11.46 -8.40
N HIS A 232 6.05 -10.85 -9.27
CA HIS A 232 7.49 -10.70 -9.11
C HIS A 232 7.87 -9.22 -9.16
N GLY A 233 8.41 -8.69 -8.05
CA GLY A 233 8.95 -7.33 -7.98
C GLY A 233 10.48 -7.35 -7.94
N LEU A 234 11.12 -6.52 -8.77
CA LEU A 234 12.58 -6.38 -8.82
C LEU A 234 12.92 -4.89 -8.87
N ALA A 235 13.83 -4.46 -8.00
CA ALA A 235 14.39 -3.13 -7.98
C ALA A 235 15.90 -3.22 -7.75
N ASN A 236 16.68 -2.43 -8.50
CA ASN A 236 18.13 -2.37 -8.27
C ASN A 236 18.47 -1.60 -6.98
N VAL A 237 17.65 -0.58 -6.66
CA VAL A 237 17.73 0.23 -5.45
C VAL A 237 16.30 0.52 -5.00
N GLY A 238 16.04 0.42 -3.70
CA GLY A 238 14.72 0.69 -3.11
C GLY A 238 13.90 -0.58 -2.88
N LEU A 239 12.58 -0.45 -2.98
CA LEU A 239 11.64 -1.52 -2.67
C LEU A 239 11.23 -2.25 -3.95
N GLY A 240 11.43 -3.56 -4.00
CA GLY A 240 10.91 -4.39 -5.10
C GLY A 240 9.38 -4.54 -5.05
N VAL A 241 8.82 -4.65 -3.85
CA VAL A 241 7.38 -4.71 -3.57
C VAL A 241 7.09 -3.92 -2.29
N GLN A 242 6.07 -3.08 -2.31
CA GLN A 242 5.62 -2.28 -1.17
C GLN A 242 4.11 -2.42 -1.02
N GLY A 243 3.65 -2.70 0.20
CA GLY A 243 2.24 -2.73 0.55
C GLY A 243 1.95 -1.70 1.63
N GLU A 244 1.01 -0.80 1.37
CA GLU A 244 0.56 0.23 2.31
C GLU A 244 -0.94 0.10 2.54
N THR A 245 -1.36 0.27 3.80
CA THR A 245 -2.77 0.31 4.16
C THR A 245 -2.98 1.26 5.33
N SER A 246 -4.12 1.92 5.38
CA SER A 246 -4.54 2.73 6.53
C SER A 246 -5.06 1.89 7.68
N ASP A 247 -5.61 0.70 7.38
CA ASP A 247 -6.11 -0.26 8.36
C ASP A 247 -5.98 -1.70 7.81
N GLY A 248 -5.73 -2.68 8.67
CA GLY A 248 -5.58 -4.08 8.29
C GLY A 248 -4.15 -4.52 7.91
N THR A 249 -4.04 -5.39 6.92
CA THR A 249 -2.77 -6.05 6.54
C THR A 249 -2.24 -5.50 5.21
N GLY A 250 -1.06 -4.85 5.23
CA GLY A 250 -0.42 -4.35 4.01
C GLY A 250 0.14 -5.45 3.11
N VAL A 251 0.83 -6.44 3.70
CA VAL A 251 1.38 -7.61 3.00
C VAL A 251 1.15 -8.86 3.86
N GLY A 252 0.60 -9.92 3.25
CA GLY A 252 0.35 -11.20 3.92
C GLY A 252 0.76 -12.37 3.04
N GLY A 253 1.21 -13.46 3.67
CA GLY A 253 1.60 -14.69 2.98
C GLY A 253 0.93 -15.90 3.63
N PHE A 254 0.32 -16.76 2.81
CA PHE A 254 -0.39 -17.96 3.25
C PHE A 254 0.13 -19.17 2.47
N ALA A 255 0.52 -20.22 3.18
CA ALA A 255 0.98 -21.47 2.58
C ALA A 255 0.26 -22.66 3.22
N GLY A 256 -0.51 -23.42 2.43
CA GLY A 256 -1.31 -24.55 2.92
C GLY A 256 -0.61 -25.91 2.90
N GLY A 257 0.60 -26.00 2.32
CA GLY A 257 1.35 -27.26 2.26
C GLY A 257 2.02 -27.61 3.60
N SER A 258 2.29 -28.90 3.84
CA SER A 258 2.93 -29.39 5.08
C SER A 258 4.34 -28.86 5.34
N THR A 259 5.01 -28.33 4.31
CA THR A 259 6.31 -27.68 4.38
C THR A 259 6.25 -26.24 3.87
N GLY A 260 5.05 -25.64 3.85
CA GLY A 260 4.82 -24.31 3.30
C GLY A 260 5.49 -23.22 4.12
N ILE A 261 6.08 -22.24 3.43
CA ILE A 261 6.58 -21.00 4.03
C ILE A 261 5.67 -19.88 3.55
N GLY A 262 4.94 -19.24 4.47
CA GLY A 262 4.05 -18.13 4.13
C GLY A 262 4.83 -16.89 3.65
N VAL A 263 5.88 -16.52 4.39
CA VAL A 263 6.76 -15.39 4.08
C VAL A 263 8.21 -15.80 4.33
N LEU A 264 9.08 -15.58 3.33
CA LEU A 264 10.52 -15.84 3.40
C LEU A 264 11.29 -14.53 3.19
N GLY A 265 11.98 -14.07 4.23
CA GLY A 265 12.95 -12.98 4.12
C GLY A 265 14.37 -13.53 4.03
N HIS A 266 15.11 -13.16 2.98
CA HIS A 266 16.49 -13.61 2.79
C HIS A 266 17.36 -12.44 2.32
N ALA A 267 18.25 -11.99 3.20
CA ALA A 267 19.35 -11.11 2.84
C ALA A 267 20.55 -11.98 2.45
N THR A 268 21.07 -11.79 1.23
CA THR A 268 22.05 -12.69 0.61
C THR A 268 23.50 -12.32 0.88
N ASP A 269 23.78 -11.05 1.17
CA ASP A 269 25.15 -10.62 1.40
C ASP A 269 25.70 -11.23 2.70
N GLY A 270 26.93 -11.75 2.66
CA GLY A 270 27.56 -12.36 3.83
C GLY A 270 28.20 -11.34 4.79
N THR A 271 28.06 -10.04 4.50
CA THR A 271 28.73 -8.95 5.21
C THR A 271 27.78 -7.78 5.43
N GLY A 272 28.10 -6.94 6.40
CA GLY A 272 27.29 -5.77 6.75
C GLY A 272 26.18 -6.09 7.75
N ASP A 273 25.32 -5.11 7.99
CA ASP A 273 24.19 -5.20 8.92
C ASP A 273 22.89 -5.43 8.14
N ASN A 274 22.75 -6.62 7.56
CA ASN A 274 21.56 -6.99 6.81
C ASN A 274 20.56 -7.77 7.67
N ALA A 275 19.29 -7.64 7.34
CA ALA A 275 18.20 -8.32 8.02
C ALA A 275 17.29 -8.99 7.00
N GLY A 276 17.02 -10.28 7.18
CA GLY A 276 15.98 -10.97 6.40
C GLY A 276 14.59 -10.39 6.68
N VAL A 277 14.33 -9.99 7.93
CA VAL A 277 13.10 -9.33 8.38
C VAL A 277 13.45 -8.21 9.35
N TYR A 278 12.98 -7.00 9.07
CA TYR A 278 13.05 -5.86 9.98
C TYR A 278 11.63 -5.44 10.37
N ALA A 279 11.31 -5.53 11.66
CA ALA A 279 9.97 -5.25 12.18
C ALA A 279 10.02 -4.16 13.25
N ARG A 280 9.12 -3.17 13.17
CA ARG A 280 9.09 -2.02 14.08
C ARG A 280 7.65 -1.65 14.41
N SER A 281 7.40 -1.33 15.67
CA SER A 281 6.15 -0.73 16.17
C SER A 281 6.48 0.52 16.97
N ASN A 282 5.75 1.61 16.71
CA ASN A 282 5.89 2.87 17.46
C ASN A 282 4.84 3.02 18.57
N SER A 283 3.88 2.10 18.68
CA SER A 283 2.84 2.14 19.70
C SER A 283 3.38 1.63 21.03
N ALA A 284 3.13 2.36 22.12
CA ALA A 284 3.54 1.99 23.47
C ALA A 284 2.99 0.62 23.92
N GLY A 285 1.79 0.26 23.45
CA GLY A 285 1.18 -1.06 23.67
C GLY A 285 1.27 -2.00 22.45
N GLY A 286 1.96 -1.56 21.39
CA GLY A 286 2.10 -2.35 20.16
C GLY A 286 3.23 -3.36 20.28
N ALA A 287 3.14 -4.43 19.49
CA ALA A 287 4.21 -5.40 19.35
C ALA A 287 4.79 -5.29 17.95
N ALA A 288 6.12 -5.14 17.85
CA ALA A 288 6.82 -5.17 16.56
C ALA A 288 6.73 -6.56 15.90
N LEU A 289 6.77 -7.62 16.71
CA LEU A 289 6.60 -9.01 16.27
C LEU A 289 5.56 -9.69 17.18
N LYS A 290 4.57 -10.34 16.57
CA LYS A 290 3.65 -11.28 17.23
C LYS A 290 3.81 -12.63 16.57
N ALA A 291 4.14 -13.65 17.34
CA ALA A 291 4.28 -15.02 16.87
C ALA A 291 3.34 -15.92 17.68
N GLU A 292 2.55 -16.72 16.97
CA GLU A 292 1.56 -17.61 17.57
C GLU A 292 1.67 -18.99 16.91
N ASN A 293 1.60 -20.03 17.72
CA ASN A 293 1.43 -21.39 17.26
C ASN A 293 0.12 -21.94 17.82
N THR A 294 -0.90 -22.01 16.98
CA THR A 294 -2.27 -22.45 17.32
C THR A 294 -2.43 -23.97 17.36
N SER A 295 -1.33 -24.73 17.23
CA SER A 295 -1.42 -26.19 17.35
C SER A 295 -1.89 -26.58 18.75
N GLY A 296 -2.66 -27.67 18.83
CA GLY A 296 -3.07 -28.26 20.12
C GLY A 296 -1.92 -28.89 20.91
N ASN A 297 -0.67 -28.83 20.40
CA ASN A 297 0.50 -29.35 21.09
C ASN A 297 1.09 -28.28 22.01
N ALA A 298 1.03 -28.50 23.33
CA ALA A 298 1.54 -27.59 24.35
C ALA A 298 3.09 -27.44 24.36
N ASN A 299 3.82 -28.13 23.48
CA ASN A 299 5.26 -28.02 23.33
C ASN A 299 5.69 -27.58 21.92
N ALA A 300 4.77 -26.99 21.15
CA ALA A 300 5.05 -26.55 19.80
C ALA A 300 5.99 -25.33 19.78
N ASN A 301 6.76 -25.19 18.70
CA ASN A 301 7.70 -24.10 18.55
C ASN A 301 6.97 -22.83 18.11
N VAL A 302 7.31 -21.70 18.73
CA VAL A 302 6.86 -20.36 18.33
C VAL A 302 8.02 -19.60 17.68
N ILE A 303 9.23 -19.73 18.22
CA ILE A 303 10.44 -19.13 17.67
C ILE A 303 11.54 -20.19 17.63
N LEU A 304 12.27 -20.24 16.51
CA LEU A 304 13.47 -21.05 16.33
C LEU A 304 14.61 -20.14 15.84
N GLY A 305 15.75 -20.22 16.52
CA GLY A 305 17.03 -19.75 16.00
C GLY A 305 17.86 -20.96 15.61
N CYS A 306 18.47 -20.92 14.43
CA CYS A 306 19.20 -22.05 13.88
C CYS A 306 20.56 -21.65 13.33
N SER A 307 21.45 -22.64 13.24
CA SER A 307 22.69 -22.61 12.48
C SER A 307 22.72 -23.78 11.49
N GLY A 308 23.60 -23.70 10.50
CA GLY A 308 23.72 -24.72 9.46
C GLY A 308 22.73 -24.57 8.30
N PHE A 309 23.01 -25.27 7.21
CA PHE A 309 22.22 -25.23 5.98
C PHE A 309 20.78 -25.70 6.26
N PHE A 310 19.79 -24.94 5.79
CA PHE A 310 18.35 -25.19 6.02
C PHE A 310 17.95 -25.38 7.50
N CYS A 311 18.54 -24.62 8.44
CA CYS A 311 18.20 -24.72 9.87
C CYS A 311 18.41 -26.16 10.42
N SER A 312 19.46 -26.86 9.97
CA SER A 312 19.74 -28.23 10.40
C SER A 312 20.10 -28.34 11.89
N ASN A 313 20.56 -27.25 12.53
CA ASN A 313 20.90 -27.21 13.94
C ASN A 313 20.12 -26.10 14.67
N ILE A 314 19.24 -26.46 15.61
CA ILE A 314 18.46 -25.48 16.38
C ILE A 314 19.27 -25.10 17.63
N VAL A 315 19.67 -23.83 17.69
CA VAL A 315 20.53 -23.28 18.77
C VAL A 315 19.77 -22.38 19.74
N PHE A 316 18.55 -21.98 19.38
CA PHE A 316 17.65 -21.19 20.22
C PHE A 316 16.20 -21.61 19.95
N ARG A 317 15.38 -21.72 20.99
CA ARG A 317 13.99 -22.15 20.87
C ARG A 317 13.10 -21.51 21.93
N VAL A 318 11.95 -21.02 21.50
CA VAL A 318 10.83 -20.61 22.35
C VAL A 318 9.62 -21.48 22.00
N ARG A 319 9.04 -22.12 23.01
CA ARG A 319 7.83 -22.95 22.87
C ARG A 319 6.58 -22.19 23.29
N ASN A 320 5.42 -22.68 22.84
CA ASN A 320 4.12 -22.07 23.15
C ASN A 320 3.67 -22.24 24.62
N ASN A 321 4.39 -23.04 25.44
CA ASN A 321 4.25 -23.08 26.89
C ASN A 321 5.20 -22.12 27.65
N GLY A 322 5.93 -21.27 26.93
CA GLY A 322 6.86 -20.31 27.53
C GLY A 322 8.25 -20.86 27.85
N ASN A 323 8.52 -22.15 27.58
CA ASN A 323 9.86 -22.70 27.75
C ASN A 323 10.84 -22.11 26.73
N VAL A 324 11.99 -21.64 27.21
CA VAL A 324 13.07 -21.08 26.39
C VAL A 324 14.34 -21.91 26.60
N THR A 325 14.99 -22.30 25.51
CA THR A 325 16.28 -23.03 25.53
C THR A 325 17.25 -22.40 24.54
N ALA A 326 18.53 -22.32 24.90
CA ALA A 326 19.60 -21.84 24.04
C ALA A 326 20.87 -22.66 24.27
N ASP A 327 21.68 -22.84 23.22
CA ASP A 327 23.03 -23.45 23.33
C ASP A 327 24.03 -22.46 23.94
N GLY A 328 23.76 -21.16 23.78
CA GLY A 328 24.54 -20.08 24.39
C GLY A 328 24.08 -19.72 25.80
N THR A 329 24.65 -18.64 26.34
CA THR A 329 24.34 -18.16 27.70
C THR A 329 23.16 -17.20 27.71
N PHE A 330 22.40 -17.19 28.81
CA PHE A 330 21.63 -16.03 29.23
C PHE A 330 22.52 -15.15 30.09
N THR A 331 22.57 -13.85 29.81
CA THR A 331 23.36 -12.89 30.57
C THR A 331 22.47 -11.77 31.06
N GLY A 332 22.36 -11.61 32.38
CA GLY A 332 21.74 -10.45 33.01
C GLY A 332 22.72 -9.27 33.12
N GLY A 333 22.20 -8.08 33.39
CA GLY A 333 23.02 -6.88 33.60
C GLY A 333 23.67 -6.77 34.98
N GLY A 334 23.33 -7.68 35.90
CA GLY A 334 23.82 -7.72 37.29
C GLY A 334 24.90 -8.76 37.55
N ALA A 335 25.33 -8.88 38.82
CA ALA A 335 26.40 -9.80 39.24
C ALA A 335 25.97 -10.77 40.37
N ASP A 336 24.69 -10.81 40.69
CA ASP A 336 24.10 -11.64 41.75
C ASP A 336 22.83 -12.37 41.29
N TYR A 337 22.52 -13.45 42.00
CA TYR A 337 21.22 -14.11 41.92
C TYR A 337 20.40 -13.70 43.15
N ALA A 338 19.17 -13.24 42.89
CA ALA A 338 18.24 -12.84 43.92
C ALA A 338 16.90 -13.56 43.78
N ASP A 339 16.16 -13.68 44.88
CA ASP A 339 14.74 -14.04 44.87
C ASP A 339 13.90 -12.87 45.37
N MET A 340 12.69 -12.70 44.83
CA MET A 340 11.76 -11.69 45.35
C MET A 340 11.15 -12.19 46.66
N LEU A 341 11.39 -11.50 47.77
CA LEU A 341 10.89 -11.90 49.09
C LEU A 341 10.14 -10.75 49.76
N THR A 342 9.11 -11.09 50.52
CA THR A 342 8.24 -10.14 51.20
C THR A 342 8.93 -9.55 52.43
N VAL A 343 8.86 -8.22 52.58
CA VAL A 343 9.35 -7.53 53.78
C VAL A 343 8.24 -7.31 54.81
N ALA A 344 8.61 -7.22 56.09
CA ALA A 344 7.74 -6.77 57.15
C ALA A 344 7.57 -5.24 57.09
N GLY A 345 6.38 -4.72 57.40
CA GLY A 345 6.12 -3.28 57.28
C GLY A 345 6.05 -2.80 55.84
N LYS A 346 6.49 -1.56 55.56
CA LYS A 346 6.42 -0.97 54.23
C LYS A 346 7.75 -1.16 53.50
N LYS A 347 7.72 -1.48 52.20
CA LYS A 347 8.91 -1.51 51.35
C LYS A 347 9.74 -0.24 51.39
N SER A 348 9.13 0.93 51.57
CA SER A 348 9.81 2.22 51.71
C SER A 348 10.76 2.31 52.91
N ASP A 349 10.63 1.41 53.88
CA ASP A 349 11.47 1.37 55.07
C ASP A 349 12.82 0.67 54.80
N TYR A 350 12.98 0.07 53.61
CA TYR A 350 14.14 -0.70 53.16
C TYR A 350 14.79 -0.06 51.94
N GLU A 351 16.09 -0.22 51.82
CA GLU A 351 16.84 0.26 50.66
C GLU A 351 17.96 -0.71 50.25
N PRO A 352 18.43 -0.65 48.99
CA PRO A 352 19.51 -1.52 48.53
C PRO A 352 20.75 -1.44 49.42
N GLY A 353 21.39 -2.59 49.62
CA GLY A 353 22.52 -2.76 50.53
C GLY A 353 22.17 -3.01 52.00
N ASP A 354 20.88 -2.92 52.38
CA ASP A 354 20.43 -3.38 53.69
C ASP A 354 20.67 -4.89 53.86
N VAL A 355 21.31 -5.26 54.97
CA VAL A 355 21.43 -6.65 55.42
C VAL A 355 20.13 -7.07 56.11
N LEU A 356 19.51 -8.13 55.61
CA LEU A 356 18.18 -8.57 56.04
C LEU A 356 18.23 -9.91 56.75
N VAL A 357 17.34 -10.08 57.72
CA VAL A 357 17.12 -11.31 58.48
C VAL A 357 15.68 -11.76 58.33
N ILE A 358 15.45 -13.06 58.52
CA ILE A 358 14.11 -13.64 58.58
C ILE A 358 13.51 -13.32 59.95
N GLY A 359 12.43 -12.54 59.94
CA GLY A 359 11.65 -12.21 61.12
C GLY A 359 10.78 -13.38 61.61
N PRO A 360 10.20 -13.26 62.82
CA PRO A 360 9.37 -14.31 63.41
C PRO A 360 8.07 -14.60 62.62
N ASP A 361 7.63 -13.67 61.79
CA ASP A 361 6.47 -13.84 60.89
C ASP A 361 6.86 -14.41 59.51
N GLY A 362 8.12 -14.83 59.34
CA GLY A 362 8.66 -15.37 58.09
C GLY A 362 8.98 -14.32 57.03
N LYS A 363 8.79 -13.03 57.32
CA LYS A 363 9.11 -11.92 56.40
C LYS A 363 10.49 -11.35 56.69
N LEU A 364 11.05 -10.65 55.72
CA LEU A 364 12.33 -10.00 55.87
C LEU A 364 12.22 -8.72 56.71
N THR A 365 13.18 -8.50 57.60
CA THR A 365 13.39 -7.24 58.34
C THR A 365 14.87 -6.87 58.37
N LYS A 366 15.20 -5.62 58.71
CA LYS A 366 16.61 -5.19 58.85
C LYS A 366 17.28 -5.97 59.98
N SER A 367 18.49 -6.46 59.73
CA SER A 367 19.30 -7.04 60.80
C SER A 367 19.60 -5.97 61.85
N ALA A 368 19.33 -6.21 63.13
CA ALA A 368 19.60 -5.24 64.19
C ALA A 368 20.36 -5.85 65.38
N GLN A 369 20.94 -7.04 65.20
CA GLN A 369 21.67 -7.77 66.22
C GLN A 369 22.96 -8.36 65.63
N PRO A 370 24.12 -8.22 66.32
CA PRO A 370 25.35 -8.90 65.93
C PRO A 370 25.17 -10.40 65.80
N TYR A 371 25.82 -11.01 64.80
CA TYR A 371 25.89 -12.47 64.64
C TYR A 371 24.53 -13.19 64.61
N SER A 372 23.55 -12.61 63.91
CA SER A 372 22.23 -13.23 63.78
C SER A 372 22.30 -14.48 62.91
N THR A 373 21.80 -15.61 63.43
CA THR A 373 21.64 -16.86 62.67
C THR A 373 20.42 -16.84 61.74
N ALA A 374 19.57 -15.81 61.84
CA ALA A 374 18.44 -15.59 60.95
C ALA A 374 18.82 -14.81 59.69
N LEU A 375 20.12 -14.65 59.43
CA LEU A 375 20.64 -13.95 58.26
C LEU A 375 20.07 -14.53 56.96
N ALA A 376 19.43 -13.67 56.18
CA ALA A 376 18.76 -14.06 54.93
C ALA A 376 19.58 -13.69 53.70
N GLY A 377 20.20 -12.50 53.70
CA GLY A 377 20.90 -11.97 52.54
C GLY A 377 20.96 -10.44 52.56
N VAL A 378 21.12 -9.85 51.38
CA VAL A 378 21.18 -8.39 51.20
C VAL A 378 20.14 -7.95 50.18
N TYR A 379 19.47 -6.82 50.42
CA TYR A 379 18.63 -6.20 49.39
C TYR A 379 19.51 -5.80 48.19
N SER A 380 19.36 -6.50 47.06
CA SER A 380 20.10 -6.25 45.82
C SER A 380 19.67 -4.96 45.10
N THR A 381 20.66 -4.25 44.54
CA THR A 381 20.44 -3.08 43.68
C THR A 381 20.06 -3.47 42.25
N GLN A 382 20.76 -4.47 41.68
CA GLN A 382 20.65 -4.85 40.27
C GLN A 382 21.03 -6.33 40.09
N PRO A 383 20.12 -7.26 40.38
CA PRO A 383 20.36 -8.69 40.20
C PRO A 383 20.55 -9.06 38.72
N ALA A 384 21.43 -10.04 38.46
CA ALA A 384 21.59 -10.65 37.14
C ALA A 384 20.35 -11.49 36.79
N PHE A 385 19.88 -12.23 37.78
CA PHE A 385 18.71 -13.10 37.68
C PHE A 385 17.86 -12.94 38.94
N VAL A 386 16.55 -12.91 38.73
CA VAL A 386 15.56 -12.85 39.81
C VAL A 386 14.66 -14.07 39.72
N GLY A 387 14.70 -14.94 40.73
CA GLY A 387 13.76 -16.03 40.87
C GLY A 387 12.43 -15.59 41.50
N ASP A 388 11.41 -16.40 41.24
CA ASP A 388 9.99 -16.18 41.56
C ASP A 388 9.51 -14.72 41.39
N THR A 389 9.17 -14.35 40.16
CA THR A 389 8.52 -13.06 39.91
C THR A 389 7.03 -13.07 40.25
N GLN A 390 6.43 -14.19 40.71
CA GLN A 390 4.98 -14.46 40.69
C GLN A 390 4.40 -13.97 39.35
N GLY A 391 4.41 -14.89 38.36
CA GLY A 391 4.15 -14.63 36.94
C GLY A 391 3.19 -13.47 36.65
N ALA A 392 3.51 -12.71 35.60
CA ALA A 392 2.92 -11.44 35.13
C ALA A 392 1.38 -11.38 34.96
N SER A 393 0.62 -11.85 35.93
CA SER A 393 -0.81 -11.73 36.05
C SER A 393 -1.13 -10.45 36.80
N GLU A 394 -2.20 -9.75 36.41
CA GLU A 394 -2.60 -8.50 37.05
C GLU A 394 -2.95 -8.68 38.54
N GLN A 395 -3.32 -9.90 38.95
CA GLN A 395 -3.72 -10.25 40.31
C GLN A 395 -2.53 -10.39 41.28
N SER A 396 -1.31 -10.58 40.78
CA SER A 396 -0.08 -10.63 41.59
C SER A 396 0.55 -9.25 41.86
N LYS A 397 0.07 -8.16 41.24
CA LYS A 397 0.66 -6.81 41.36
C LYS A 397 0.62 -6.22 42.78
N ALA A 398 -0.50 -6.35 43.50
CA ALA A 398 -0.63 -5.78 44.85
C ALA A 398 0.27 -6.48 45.90
N ALA A 399 0.57 -7.77 45.71
CA ALA A 399 1.54 -8.50 46.54
C ALA A 399 2.98 -8.26 46.10
N ALA A 400 3.21 -7.92 44.82
CA ALA A 400 4.54 -7.59 44.29
C ALA A 400 5.11 -6.28 44.88
N ASP A 401 4.24 -5.32 45.24
CA ASP A 401 4.68 -4.00 45.72
C ASP A 401 5.40 -4.04 47.08
N ASN A 402 5.19 -5.06 47.92
CA ASN A 402 5.86 -5.21 49.22
C ASN A 402 6.98 -6.27 49.23
N ARG A 403 7.54 -6.58 48.05
CA ARG A 403 8.67 -7.51 47.90
C ARG A 403 9.95 -6.77 47.48
N VAL A 404 11.08 -7.31 47.89
CA VAL A 404 12.43 -6.85 47.52
C VAL A 404 13.24 -8.00 46.92
N PRO A 405 14.10 -7.74 45.93
CA PRO A 405 15.08 -8.73 45.47
C PRO A 405 16.14 -8.94 46.55
N LEU A 406 16.16 -10.12 47.16
CA LEU A 406 17.16 -10.51 48.13
C LEU A 406 18.27 -11.29 47.45
N ALA A 407 19.47 -10.74 47.40
CA ALA A 407 20.64 -11.44 46.90
C ALA A 407 21.02 -12.60 47.83
N LEU A 408 21.10 -13.80 47.24
CA LEU A 408 21.47 -15.03 47.93
C LEU A 408 22.93 -15.42 47.64
N VAL A 409 23.44 -15.02 46.48
CA VAL A 409 24.81 -15.28 46.03
C VAL A 409 25.23 -14.24 44.99
N GLY A 410 26.53 -13.93 44.95
CA GLY A 410 27.13 -13.04 43.97
C GLY A 410 27.63 -11.73 44.56
N MET A 411 27.90 -10.74 43.72
CA MET A 411 28.53 -9.48 44.14
C MET A 411 27.49 -8.39 44.36
N VAL A 412 27.43 -7.86 45.58
CA VAL A 412 26.42 -6.87 45.98
C VAL A 412 27.08 -5.72 46.75
N PRO A 413 26.68 -4.46 46.54
CA PRO A 413 27.01 -3.37 47.46
C PRO A 413 26.30 -3.57 48.80
N VAL A 414 27.03 -3.58 49.91
CA VAL A 414 26.49 -3.84 51.25
C VAL A 414 26.84 -2.70 52.19
N LYS A 415 25.87 -2.26 52.98
CA LYS A 415 26.09 -1.32 54.07
C LYS A 415 26.88 -1.98 55.19
N VAL A 416 27.96 -1.35 55.60
CA VAL A 416 28.90 -1.90 56.58
C VAL A 416 29.31 -0.87 57.63
N THR A 417 29.67 -1.36 58.81
CA THR A 417 30.21 -0.58 59.94
C THR A 417 31.53 -1.17 60.42
N ALA A 418 32.44 -0.31 60.87
CA ALA A 418 33.70 -0.67 61.49
C ALA A 418 33.58 -0.95 63.01
N GLU A 419 32.37 -1.27 63.50
CA GLU A 419 32.10 -1.61 64.92
C GLU A 419 33.04 -2.72 65.43
N ASN A 420 33.30 -3.74 64.62
CA ASN A 420 34.25 -4.82 64.91
C ASN A 420 35.66 -4.57 64.34
N GLY A 421 36.02 -3.31 64.12
CA GLY A 421 37.28 -2.86 63.52
C GLY A 421 37.24 -2.73 61.99
N ALA A 422 38.36 -2.27 61.42
CA ALA A 422 38.52 -2.08 59.98
C ALA A 422 38.22 -3.37 59.19
N ILE A 423 37.51 -3.21 58.08
CA ILE A 423 37.19 -4.28 57.12
C ILE A 423 38.23 -4.24 56.01
N ARG A 424 38.80 -5.39 55.69
CA ARG A 424 39.75 -5.58 54.60
C ARG A 424 39.21 -6.58 53.58
N PRO A 425 39.60 -6.49 52.30
CA PRO A 425 39.25 -7.51 51.32
C PRO A 425 39.61 -8.91 51.80
N GLY A 426 38.66 -9.84 51.69
CA GLY A 426 38.77 -11.21 52.18
C GLY A 426 38.21 -11.46 53.58
N ASP A 427 37.98 -10.40 54.38
CA ASP A 427 37.36 -10.53 55.70
C ASP A 427 35.94 -11.10 55.59
N LEU A 428 35.61 -12.02 56.49
CA LEU A 428 34.24 -12.50 56.64
C LEU A 428 33.39 -11.39 57.26
N LEU A 429 32.16 -11.24 56.77
CA LEU A 429 31.19 -10.28 57.29
C LEU A 429 29.99 -11.00 57.92
N THR A 430 29.40 -10.34 58.92
CA THR A 430 28.20 -10.78 59.66
C THR A 430 27.29 -9.58 59.92
N THR A 431 26.06 -9.78 60.39
CA THR A 431 25.18 -8.68 60.86
C THR A 431 25.83 -7.91 62.00
N SER A 432 25.56 -6.59 62.08
CA SER A 432 26.04 -5.69 63.13
C SER A 432 24.93 -5.30 64.12
N SER A 433 25.27 -4.46 65.10
CA SER A 433 24.27 -3.84 65.99
C SER A 433 23.46 -2.74 65.29
N LEU A 434 23.99 -2.15 64.21
CA LEU A 434 23.33 -1.09 63.45
C LEU A 434 22.31 -1.68 62.46
N PRO A 435 21.03 -1.24 62.49
CA PRO A 435 19.98 -1.78 61.63
C PRO A 435 20.31 -1.77 60.13
N GLY A 436 20.38 -2.96 59.52
CA GLY A 436 20.65 -3.16 58.10
C GLY A 436 22.13 -3.13 57.72
N TYR A 437 23.06 -3.10 58.69
CA TYR A 437 24.50 -3.05 58.41
C TYR A 437 25.19 -4.37 58.76
N ALA A 438 26.18 -4.72 57.95
CA ALA A 438 27.16 -5.75 58.24
C ALA A 438 28.40 -5.18 58.96
N MET A 439 29.18 -6.05 59.59
CA MET A 439 30.48 -5.74 60.18
C MET A 439 31.42 -6.92 60.02
N ARG A 440 32.71 -6.71 60.28
CA ARG A 440 33.70 -7.80 60.31
C ARG A 440 33.29 -8.89 61.31
N ALA A 441 33.32 -10.14 60.88
CA ALA A 441 33.07 -11.31 61.72
C ALA A 441 34.39 -11.75 62.39
N THR A 442 34.47 -11.61 63.71
CA THR A 442 35.62 -12.08 64.52
C THR A 442 35.41 -13.48 65.07
N GLU A 443 34.14 -13.90 65.26
CA GLU A 443 33.75 -15.22 65.75
C GLU A 443 32.66 -15.85 64.87
N PRO A 444 32.98 -16.21 63.60
CA PRO A 444 31.98 -16.69 62.66
C PRO A 444 31.39 -18.04 63.11
N LYS A 445 30.05 -18.13 63.10
CA LYS A 445 29.30 -19.37 63.32
C LYS A 445 28.51 -19.71 62.06
N VAL A 446 28.17 -20.98 61.90
CA VAL A 446 27.28 -21.43 60.82
C VAL A 446 25.95 -20.68 60.93
N GLY A 447 25.47 -20.15 59.81
CA GLY A 447 24.26 -19.33 59.71
C GLY A 447 24.46 -17.83 59.97
N THR A 448 25.64 -17.37 60.39
CA THR A 448 25.89 -15.94 60.67
C THR A 448 26.76 -15.26 59.61
N VAL A 449 27.36 -16.03 58.68
CA VAL A 449 28.31 -15.49 57.70
C VAL A 449 27.55 -14.99 56.49
N LEU A 450 27.64 -13.68 56.22
CA LEU A 450 27.04 -13.04 55.04
C LEU A 450 27.84 -13.33 53.77
N GLY A 451 29.16 -13.27 53.89
CA GLY A 451 30.06 -13.35 52.75
C GLY A 451 31.43 -12.78 53.06
N LYS A 452 32.15 -12.42 52.00
CA LYS A 452 33.51 -11.84 52.09
C LYS A 452 33.55 -10.44 51.50
N ALA A 453 34.20 -9.53 52.21
CA ALA A 453 34.47 -8.19 51.70
C ALA A 453 35.35 -8.25 50.44
N LEU A 454 35.01 -7.45 49.43
CA LEU A 454 35.84 -7.23 48.24
C LEU A 454 36.53 -5.87 48.26
N GLU A 455 36.06 -4.97 49.11
CA GLU A 455 36.56 -3.61 49.30
C GLU A 455 36.79 -3.36 50.81
N SER A 456 37.57 -2.33 51.13
CA SER A 456 37.95 -1.99 52.51
C SER A 456 37.05 -0.92 53.14
N LEU A 457 36.97 -0.92 54.47
CA LEU A 457 36.44 0.19 55.27
C LEU A 457 37.35 0.37 56.50
N GLU A 458 38.03 1.51 56.61
CA GLU A 458 38.96 1.76 57.73
C GLU A 458 38.24 2.13 59.03
N SER A 459 37.20 2.96 58.97
CA SER A 459 36.44 3.42 60.14
C SER A 459 35.04 3.88 59.76
N GLY A 460 34.17 4.07 60.77
CA GLY A 460 32.81 4.58 60.56
C GLY A 460 31.88 3.61 59.85
N THR A 461 31.03 4.14 58.97
CA THR A 461 30.11 3.36 58.14
C THR A 461 30.34 3.65 56.66
N GLY A 462 29.95 2.72 55.79
CA GLY A 462 30.06 2.90 54.34
C GLY A 462 29.28 1.84 53.58
N VAL A 463 29.38 1.87 52.26
CA VAL A 463 28.89 0.82 51.37
C VAL A 463 30.09 0.24 50.64
N ILE A 464 30.27 -1.08 50.73
CA ILE A 464 31.39 -1.78 50.09
C ILE A 464 30.85 -2.95 49.27
N LYS A 465 31.57 -3.36 48.22
CA LYS A 465 31.27 -4.60 47.51
C LYS A 465 31.60 -5.81 48.38
N VAL A 466 30.67 -6.76 48.39
CA VAL A 466 30.80 -8.03 49.12
C VAL A 466 30.42 -9.16 48.18
N LEU A 467 31.21 -10.24 48.22
CA LEU A 467 30.83 -11.52 47.62
C LEU A 467 29.94 -12.25 48.63
N ILE A 468 28.63 -12.30 48.34
CA ILE A 468 27.63 -12.99 49.15
C ILE A 468 27.84 -14.50 49.00
N THR A 469 28.06 -15.16 50.13
CA THR A 469 28.25 -16.62 50.23
C THR A 469 27.67 -17.09 51.57
N LEU A 470 26.34 -17.03 51.70
CA LEU A 470 25.64 -17.40 52.94
C LEU A 470 26.10 -18.78 53.42
N ARG A 471 26.57 -18.89 54.67
CA ARG A 471 27.12 -20.12 55.27
C ARG A 471 26.75 -20.28 56.73
#